data_AF-A0A1G9R398-F1
#
_entry.id   AF-A0A1G9R398-F1
#
_cell.length_a   1.000
_cell.length_b   1.000
_cell.length_c   1.000
_cell.angle_alpha   90.00
_cell.angle_beta   90.00
_cell.angle_gamma   90.00
#
_symmetry.space_group_name_H-M   'P 1'
#
loop_
_entity.id
_entity.type
_entity.pdbx_description
1 polymer ?
#
loop_
_entity_poly.entity_id
_entity_poly.type
_entity_poly.pdbx_seq_one_letter_code
_entity_poly.pdbx_strand_id
1 'polypeptide(L)'
;MGQNKQVTLNSLYIPLIIAIPANILFLIRLQFGLPYRWGWVAFVVFTLFLVITGGISVRKKETKSRILGLVYLISAILFICLALLLS
;
A
#
# COMPACT_ATOMS: atom_id res chain seq x y z
N MET A 1 15.55 18.78 29.42
CA MET A 1 15.10 17.41 29.14
C MET A 1 14.30 17.43 27.85
N GLY A 2 14.94 17.03 26.74
CA GLY A 2 14.32 17.04 25.41
C GLY A 2 13.16 16.06 25.38
N GLN A 3 11.97 16.55 25.04
CA GLN A 3 10.83 15.72 24.76
C GLN A 3 11.16 14.88 23.53
N ASN A 4 11.64 13.65 23.79
CA ASN A 4 11.77 12.62 22.79
C ASN A 4 10.33 12.25 22.40
N LYS A 5 9.76 13.03 21.48
CA LYS A 5 8.55 12.72 20.75
C LYS A 5 8.87 11.38 20.09
N GLN A 6 8.56 10.28 20.76
CA GLN A 6 8.37 9.01 20.11
C GLN A 6 7.36 9.34 19.04
N VAL A 7 7.85 9.52 17.81
CA VAL A 7 7.03 9.48 16.64
C VAL A 7 6.57 8.02 16.64
N THR A 8 5.49 7.75 17.37
CA THR A 8 4.61 6.62 17.08
C THR A 8 4.09 6.93 15.68
N LEU A 9 4.97 6.73 14.68
CA LEU A 9 4.59 6.48 13.32
C LEU A 9 3.62 5.33 13.48
N ASN A 10 2.33 5.67 13.52
CA ASN A 10 1.24 4.74 13.71
C ASN A 10 1.56 3.60 12.76
N SER A 11 1.85 2.39 13.28
CA SER A 11 2.43 1.29 12.48
C SER A 11 1.66 1.04 11.18
N LEU A 12 0.40 1.47 11.15
CA LEU A 12 -0.43 1.70 9.97
C LEU A 12 0.27 2.36 8.78
N TYR A 13 1.05 3.44 8.95
CA TYR A 13 1.64 4.22 7.85
C TYR A 13 2.78 3.51 7.12
N ILE A 14 3.45 2.56 7.78
CA ILE A 14 4.59 1.82 7.21
C ILE A 14 4.16 1.07 5.92
N PRO A 15 3.04 0.32 5.93
CA PRO A 15 2.43 -0.24 4.72
C PRO A 15 2.23 0.76 3.58
N LEU A 16 1.81 2.00 3.87
CA LEU A 16 1.52 2.99 2.84
C LEU A 16 2.81 3.46 2.16
N ILE A 17 3.83 3.74 2.97
CA ILE A 17 5.11 4.29 2.52
C ILE A 17 5.89 3.26 1.71
N ILE A 18 5.70 1.95 1.97
CA ILE A 18 6.46 0.90 1.27
C ILE A 18 5.66 0.31 0.10
N ALA A 19 4.37 -0.02 0.30
CA ALA A 19 3.59 -0.72 -0.71
C ALA A 19 3.20 0.19 -1.88
N ILE A 20 2.94 1.49 -1.66
CA ILE A 20 2.59 2.42 -2.73
C ILE A 20 3.77 2.59 -3.71
N PRO A 21 4.99 2.97 -3.28
CA PRO A 21 6.10 3.11 -4.22
C PRO A 21 6.49 1.81 -4.90
N ALA A 22 6.42 0.67 -4.20
CA ALA A 22 6.70 -0.63 -4.78
C ALA A 22 5.71 -0.99 -5.90
N ASN A 23 4.42 -0.77 -5.68
CA ASN A 23 3.39 -1.00 -6.70
C ASN A 23 3.52 0.00 -7.88
N ILE A 24 3.85 1.27 -7.62
CA ILE A 24 4.10 2.26 -8.68
C ILE A 24 5.30 1.81 -9.54
N LEU A 25 6.40 1.41 -8.92
CA LEU A 25 7.60 0.94 -9.63
C LEU A 25 7.28 -0.29 -10.49
N PHE A 26 6.46 -1.21 -9.98
CA PHE A 26 6.00 -2.37 -10.73
C PHE A 26 5.17 -1.96 -11.96
N LEU A 27 4.20 -1.06 -11.80
CA LEU A 27 3.37 -0.59 -12.92
C LEU A 27 4.20 0.14 -13.99
N ILE A 28 5.18 0.95 -13.57
CA ILE A 28 6.12 1.61 -14.49
C ILE A 28 6.89 0.54 -15.27
N ARG A 29 7.48 -0.45 -14.60
CA ARG A 29 8.22 -1.55 -15.24
C ARG A 29 7.35 -2.34 -16.22
N LEU A 30 6.09 -2.58 -15.85
CA LEU A 30 5.09 -3.27 -16.68
C LEU A 30 4.80 -2.46 -17.96
N GLN A 31 4.58 -1.14 -17.83
CA GLN A 31 4.36 -0.24 -18.96
C GLN A 31 5.54 -0.19 -19.94
N PHE A 32 6.79 -0.28 -19.44
CA PHE A 32 7.99 -0.30 -20.27
C PHE A 32 8.32 -1.69 -20.86
N GLY A 33 7.47 -2.69 -20.66
CA GLY A 33 7.63 -4.03 -21.26
C GLY A 33 8.83 -4.82 -20.73
N LEU A 34 9.37 -4.45 -19.56
CA LEU A 34 10.49 -5.16 -18.95
C LEU A 34 9.94 -6.42 -18.26
N PRO A 35 10.30 -7.64 -18.73
CA PRO A 35 9.75 -8.88 -18.17
C PRO A 35 10.31 -9.10 -16.76
N TYR A 36 9.57 -8.62 -15.77
CA TYR A 36 9.89 -8.82 -14.36
C TYR A 36 9.03 -9.97 -13.82
N ARG A 37 9.50 -11.21 -14.05
CA ARG A 37 8.81 -12.45 -13.60
C ARG A 37 8.45 -12.44 -12.11
N TRP A 38 9.33 -11.88 -11.27
CA TRP A 38 9.11 -11.75 -9.82
C TRP A 38 8.25 -10.52 -9.45
N GLY A 39 7.99 -9.64 -10.41
CA GLY A 39 7.22 -8.43 -10.22
C GLY A 39 5.77 -8.67 -9.87
N TRP A 40 5.13 -9.62 -10.56
CA TRP A 40 3.76 -9.99 -10.27
C TRP A 40 3.60 -10.53 -8.85
N VAL A 41 4.56 -11.32 -8.37
CA VAL A 41 4.58 -11.82 -6.99
C VAL A 41 4.72 -10.66 -6.00
N ALA A 42 5.70 -9.77 -6.22
CA ALA A 42 5.89 -8.60 -5.37
C ALA A 42 4.65 -7.70 -5.35
N PHE A 43 4.07 -7.41 -6.52
CA PHE A 43 2.86 -6.63 -6.67
C PHE A 43 1.68 -7.22 -5.89
N VAL A 44 1.45 -8.54 -6.01
CA VAL A 44 0.40 -9.24 -5.27
C VAL A 44 0.65 -9.15 -3.76
N VAL A 45 1.89 -9.36 -3.31
CA VAL A 45 2.25 -9.26 -1.88
C VAL A 45 2.01 -7.85 -1.32
N PHE A 46 2.46 -6.80 -2.01
CA PHE A 46 2.25 -5.41 -1.57
C PHE A 46 0.78 -5.00 -1.63
N THR A 47 0.04 -5.48 -2.62
CA THR A 47 -1.40 -5.24 -2.73
C THR A 47 -2.17 -5.94 -1.61
N LEU A 48 -1.85 -7.21 -1.31
CA LEU A 48 -2.40 -7.93 -0.15
C LEU A 48 -2.08 -7.19 1.16
N PHE A 49 -0.87 -6.65 1.27
CA PHE A 49 -0.45 -5.89 2.44
C PHE A 49 -1.29 -4.62 2.64
N LEU A 50 -1.61 -3.90 1.56
CA LEU A 50 -2.55 -2.77 1.58
C LEU A 50 -3.96 -3.21 2.00
N VAL A 51 -4.46 -4.31 1.45
CA VAL A 51 -5.80 -4.83 1.78
C VAL A 51 -5.92 -5.23 3.24
N ILE A 52 -4.95 -6.01 3.75
CA ILE A 52 -4.95 -6.48 5.15
C ILE A 52 -4.81 -5.29 6.10
N THR A 53 -3.85 -4.40 5.85
CA THR A 53 -3.65 -3.20 6.67
C THR A 53 -4.88 -2.30 6.63
N GLY A 54 -5.46 -2.07 5.45
CA GLY A 54 -6.67 -1.30 5.26
C GLY A 54 -7.85 -1.89 6.04
N GLY A 55 -8.08 -3.19 5.91
CA GLY A 55 -9.15 -3.90 6.62
C GLY A 55 -9.01 -3.83 8.14
N ILE A 56 -7.81 -4.01 8.69
CA ILE A 56 -7.54 -3.88 10.13
C ILE A 56 -7.78 -2.43 10.59
N SER A 57 -7.37 -1.45 9.77
CA SER A 57 -7.46 -0.03 10.09
C SER A 57 -8.88 0.50 10.09
N VAL A 58 -9.73 0.02 9.16
CA VAL A 58 -11.16 0.38 9.10
C VAL A 58 -11.92 -0.12 10.32
N ARG A 59 -11.50 -1.24 10.93
CA ARG A 59 -12.13 -1.80 12.14
C ARG A 59 -11.77 -1.05 13.43
N LYS A 60 -10.80 -0.14 13.42
CA LYS A 60 -10.44 0.66 14.61
C LYS A 60 -11.49 1.74 14.89
N LYS A 61 -11.78 1.99 16.18
CA LYS A 61 -12.72 3.03 16.64
C LYS A 61 -12.22 4.47 16.35
N GLU A 62 -10.92 4.67 16.16
CA GLU A 62 -10.36 5.98 15.84
C GLU A 62 -10.69 6.39 14.40
N THR A 63 -11.37 7.54 14.24
CA THR A 63 -11.73 8.11 12.93
C THR A 63 -10.52 8.29 12.02
N LYS A 64 -9.37 8.72 12.56
CA LYS A 64 -8.12 8.90 11.78
C LYS A 64 -7.62 7.56 11.20
N SER A 65 -7.62 6.51 12.01
CA SER A 65 -7.23 5.17 11.58
C SER A 65 -8.20 4.60 10.54
N ARG A 66 -9.50 4.89 10.69
CA ARG A 66 -10.54 4.45 9.75
C ARG A 66 -10.42 5.11 8.38
N ILE A 67 -10.14 6.42 8.33
CA ILE A 67 -9.90 7.15 7.08
C ILE A 67 -8.66 6.60 6.37
N LEU A 68 -7.55 6.41 7.10
CA LEU A 68 -6.35 5.79 6.53
C LEU A 68 -6.68 4.39 5.99
N GLY A 69 -7.46 3.61 6.74
CA GLY A 69 -8.02 2.31 6.33
C GLY A 69 -8.68 2.33 4.96
N LEU A 70 -9.54 3.31 4.71
CA LEU A 70 -10.20 3.49 3.42
C LEU A 70 -9.20 3.88 2.32
N VAL A 71 -8.22 4.74 2.61
CA VAL A 71 -7.16 5.09 1.66
C VAL A 71 -6.38 3.85 1.22
N TYR A 72 -5.99 2.97 2.17
CA TYR A 72 -5.32 1.71 1.83
C TYR A 72 -6.13 0.84 0.87
N LEU A 73 -7.44 0.69 1.14
CA LEU A 73 -8.33 -0.14 0.33
C LEU A 73 -8.53 0.45 -1.06
N ILE A 74 -8.75 1.77 -1.16
CA ILE A 74 -8.91 2.47 -2.43
C ILE A 74 -7.61 2.36 -3.26
N SER A 75 -6.45 2.57 -2.64
CA SER A 75 -5.16 2.41 -3.32
C SER A 75 -4.96 0.99 -3.83
N ALA A 76 -5.29 -0.04 -3.05
CA ALA A 76 -5.20 -1.43 -3.49
C ALA A 76 -6.07 -1.70 -4.74
N ILE A 77 -7.32 -1.23 -4.74
CA ILE A 77 -8.23 -1.37 -5.88
C ILE A 77 -7.68 -0.65 -7.11
N LEU A 78 -7.18 0.58 -6.95
CA LEU A 78 -6.57 1.35 -8.04
C LEU A 78 -5.38 0.63 -8.65
N PHE A 79 -4.48 0.09 -7.81
CA PHE A 79 -3.31 -0.64 -8.30
C PHE A 79 -3.69 -1.90 -9.08
N ILE A 80 -4.66 -2.67 -8.60
CA ILE A 80 -5.17 -3.87 -9.31
C ILE A 80 -5.74 -3.45 -10.67
N CYS A 81 -6.57 -2.41 -10.71
CA CYS A 81 -7.19 -1.93 -11.93
C CYS A 81 -6.14 -1.46 -12.95
N LEU A 82 -5.12 -0.71 -12.50
CA LEU A 82 -4.01 -0.27 -13.34
C LEU A 82 -3.17 -1.45 -13.84
N ALA A 83 -2.92 -2.46 -13.01
CA ALA A 83 -2.18 -3.66 -13.42
C ALA A 83 -2.94 -4.46 -14.48
N LEU A 84 -4.27 -4.57 -14.38
CA LEU A 84 -5.11 -5.21 -15.39
C LEU A 84 -5.15 -4.43 -16.71
N LEU A 85 -5.09 -3.10 -16.66
CA LEU A 85 -5.15 -2.25 -17.84
C LEU A 85 -3.81 -2.18 -18.60
N LEU A 86 -2.69 -2.34 -17.88
CA LEU A 86 -1.33 -2.31 -18.43
C LEU A 86 -0.76 -3.70 -18.78
N SER A 87 -1.41 -4.78 -18.33
CA SER A 87 -1.02 -6.16 -18.64
C SER A 87 -1.64 -6.65 -19.93
#